data_AF-A0A0R0MRG5-F1
#
_entry.id   AF-A0A0R0MRG5-F1
#
_cell.length_a   1.000
_cell.length_b   1.000
_cell.length_c   1.000
_cell.angle_alpha   90.00
_cell.angle_beta   90.00
_cell.angle_gamma   90.00
#
_symmetry.space_group_name_H-M   'P 1'
#
loop_
_entity.id
_entity.type
_entity.pdbx_description
1 polymer ?
#
loop_
_entity_poly.entity_id
_entity_poly.type
_entity_poly.pdbx_seq_one_letter_code
_entity_poly.pdbx_strand_id
1 'polypeptide(L)'
;MVVDEGLEYGPAKRRAVKQLGLPQRAPLPDNDAVEDAVREYIALFCADTQPAELQALRRLALLWMERLERFRPHLSGAVWHGTATRLSDIYLQLFCEDEKSAEIELIDQGVAYQPRTVTGLHREPVEALSFHAPCRELGETIGVHLMVHDLDDLRGALLRDSKNRTPRGDLSAVRRLLSEVENR
;
A
#
# COMPACT_ATOMS: atom_id res chain seq x y z
N MET A 1 1.50 -17.19 -0.57
CA MET A 1 0.26 -16.40 -0.82
C MET A 1 0.44 -14.90 -0.65
N VAL A 2 0.63 -14.38 0.57
CA VAL A 2 0.86 -12.92 0.74
C VAL A 2 2.22 -12.54 0.15
N VAL A 3 3.29 -13.20 0.61
CA VAL A 3 4.66 -12.93 0.13
C VAL A 3 4.88 -13.46 -1.28
N ASP A 4 4.51 -14.73 -1.54
CA ASP A 4 4.84 -15.41 -2.80
C ASP A 4 3.94 -15.06 -3.99
N GLU A 5 2.77 -14.48 -3.74
CA GLU A 5 1.79 -14.15 -4.79
C GLU A 5 1.30 -12.70 -4.71
N GLY A 6 1.87 -11.88 -3.80
CA GLY A 6 1.51 -10.46 -3.67
C GLY A 6 0.08 -10.20 -3.16
N LEU A 7 -0.58 -11.20 -2.56
CA LEU A 7 -1.99 -11.03 -2.17
C LEU A 7 -2.15 -10.17 -0.92
N GLU A 8 -3.08 -9.22 -0.99
CA GLU A 8 -3.62 -8.53 0.17
C GLU A 8 -4.21 -9.50 1.21
N TYR A 9 -4.19 -9.11 2.49
CA TYR A 9 -4.56 -10.00 3.59
C TYR A 9 -5.99 -10.55 3.48
N GLY A 10 -6.96 -9.72 3.09
CA GLY A 10 -8.35 -10.15 2.91
C GLY A 10 -8.52 -11.23 1.83
N PRO A 11 -8.09 -10.99 0.58
CA PRO A 11 -8.01 -12.00 -0.47
C PRO A 11 -7.21 -13.24 -0.08
N ALA A 12 -6.05 -13.08 0.58
CA ALA A 12 -5.23 -14.21 1.02
C ALA A 12 -5.98 -15.11 2.01
N LYS A 13 -6.58 -14.52 3.05
CA LYS A 13 -7.41 -15.22 4.03
C LYS A 13 -8.58 -15.97 3.38
N ARG A 14 -9.32 -15.32 2.47
CA ARG A 14 -10.42 -15.95 1.74
C ARG A 14 -9.97 -17.13 0.88
N ARG A 15 -8.83 -17.01 0.20
CA ARG A 15 -8.27 -18.08 -0.63
C ARG A 15 -7.76 -19.24 0.24
N ALA A 16 -7.16 -18.96 1.40
CA ALA A 16 -6.73 -19.97 2.37
C ALA A 16 -7.92 -20.80 2.89
N VAL A 17 -9.03 -20.16 3.26
CA VAL A 17 -10.28 -20.87 3.66
C VAL A 17 -10.72 -21.86 2.59
N LYS A 18 -10.73 -21.42 1.32
CA LYS A 18 -11.12 -22.28 0.19
C LYS A 18 -10.15 -23.44 -0.02
N GLN A 19 -8.84 -23.19 0.03
CA GLN A 19 -7.81 -24.22 -0.18
C GLN A 19 -7.81 -25.28 0.94
N LEU A 20 -8.07 -24.87 2.18
CA LEU A 20 -8.11 -25.75 3.34
C LEU A 20 -9.46 -26.46 3.53
N GLY A 21 -10.45 -26.20 2.65
CA GLY A 21 -11.79 -26.79 2.76
C GLY A 21 -12.53 -26.35 4.03
N LEU A 22 -12.17 -25.19 4.60
CA LEU A 22 -12.77 -24.70 5.83
C LEU A 22 -14.15 -24.06 5.57
N PRO A 23 -15.06 -24.07 6.56
CA PRO A 23 -16.33 -23.34 6.46
C PRO A 23 -16.09 -21.83 6.23
N GLN A 24 -17.00 -21.17 5.52
CA GLN A 24 -16.89 -19.73 5.21
C GLN A 24 -16.79 -18.84 6.45
N ARG A 25 -17.36 -19.27 7.57
CA ARG A 25 -17.35 -18.57 8.87
C ARG A 25 -16.26 -19.08 9.82
N ALA A 26 -15.26 -19.81 9.33
CA ALA A 26 -14.13 -20.22 10.14
C ALA A 26 -13.48 -18.98 10.78
N PRO A 27 -13.08 -19.05 12.06
CA PRO A 27 -12.33 -17.96 12.68
C PRO A 27 -11.02 -17.76 11.91
N LEU A 28 -10.76 -16.53 11.51
CA LEU A 28 -9.55 -16.14 10.78
C LEU A 28 -8.65 -15.33 11.69
N PRO A 29 -7.32 -15.41 11.52
CA PRO A 29 -6.41 -14.50 12.19
C PRO A 29 -6.80 -13.05 11.87
N ASP A 30 -6.55 -12.14 12.81
CA ASP A 30 -6.64 -10.71 12.55
C ASP A 30 -5.50 -10.25 11.61
N ASN A 31 -5.45 -8.96 11.28
CA ASN A 31 -4.43 -8.46 10.37
C ASN A 31 -3.04 -8.38 11.03
N ASP A 32 -2.98 -8.24 12.36
CA ASP A 32 -1.74 -8.15 13.11
C ASP A 32 -1.00 -9.48 13.12
N ALA A 33 -1.72 -10.57 13.40
CA ALA A 33 -1.18 -11.92 13.36
C ALA A 33 -0.72 -12.33 11.96
N VAL A 34 -1.44 -11.91 10.91
CA VAL A 34 -0.98 -12.14 9.54
C VAL A 34 0.26 -11.32 9.22
N GLU A 35 0.35 -10.06 9.64
CA GLU A 35 1.55 -9.24 9.44
C GLU A 35 2.77 -9.86 10.15
N ASP A 36 2.61 -10.35 11.38
CA ASP A 36 3.71 -10.97 12.12
C ASP A 36 4.22 -12.24 11.43
N ALA A 37 3.32 -13.10 10.94
CA ALA A 37 3.68 -14.28 10.16
C ALA A 37 4.37 -13.90 8.83
N VAL A 38 3.93 -12.83 8.17
CA VAL A 38 4.57 -12.30 6.96
C VAL A 38 5.98 -11.81 7.25
N ARG A 39 6.20 -11.10 8.36
CA ARG A 39 7.53 -10.63 8.78
C ARG A 39 8.47 -11.80 9.05
N GLU A 40 7.99 -12.81 9.78
CA GLU A 40 8.78 -14.01 10.06
C GLU A 40 9.15 -14.74 8.76
N TYR A 41 8.19 -14.91 7.85
CA TYR A 41 8.44 -15.52 6.54
C TYR A 41 9.50 -14.75 5.74
N ILE A 42 9.39 -13.42 5.67
CA ILE A 42 10.37 -12.57 4.97
C ILE A 42 11.75 -12.72 5.59
N ALA A 43 11.85 -12.72 6.92
CA ALA A 43 13.12 -12.86 7.62
C ALA A 43 13.79 -14.23 7.37
N LEU A 44 12.99 -15.28 7.19
CA LEU A 44 13.50 -16.64 6.95
C LEU A 44 13.83 -16.91 5.48
N PHE A 45 13.03 -16.40 4.54
CA PHE A 45 13.08 -16.82 3.14
C PHE A 45 13.44 -15.70 2.15
N CYS A 46 13.38 -14.43 2.56
CA CYS A 46 13.56 -13.28 1.68
C CYS A 46 14.55 -12.24 2.23
N ALA A 47 15.34 -12.59 3.26
CA ALA A 47 16.24 -11.66 3.93
C ALA A 47 17.24 -10.99 2.97
N ASP A 48 17.71 -11.73 1.95
CA ASP A 48 18.73 -11.24 1.00
C ASP A 48 18.16 -10.38 -0.13
N THR A 49 16.85 -10.47 -0.40
CA THR A 49 16.23 -9.77 -1.54
C THR A 49 15.30 -8.64 -1.10
N GLN A 50 14.53 -8.87 -0.04
CA GLN A 50 13.45 -7.97 0.37
C GLN A 50 13.92 -6.56 0.74
N PRO A 51 15.07 -6.33 1.40
CA PRO A 51 15.51 -4.98 1.74
C PRO A 51 15.72 -4.08 0.51
N ALA A 52 16.29 -4.62 -0.56
CA ALA A 52 16.48 -3.89 -1.82
C ALA A 52 15.14 -3.66 -2.54
N GLU A 53 14.26 -4.67 -2.53
CA GLU A 53 12.93 -4.56 -3.14
C GLU A 53 12.07 -3.50 -2.46
N LEU A 54 12.07 -3.48 -1.13
CA LEU A 54 11.35 -2.50 -0.34
C LEU A 54 11.83 -1.07 -0.63
N GLN A 55 13.14 -0.87 -0.77
CA GLN A 55 13.69 0.44 -1.13
C GLN A 55 13.22 0.88 -2.53
N ALA A 56 13.30 0.01 -3.53
CA ALA A 56 12.85 0.30 -4.88
C ALA A 56 11.36 0.69 -4.92
N LEU A 57 10.51 -0.04 -4.18
CA LEU A 57 9.09 0.28 -4.04
C LEU A 57 8.84 1.59 -3.31
N ARG A 58 9.61 1.91 -2.27
CA ARG A 58 9.51 3.20 -1.57
C ARG A 58 9.95 4.37 -2.45
N ARG A 59 10.98 4.21 -3.29
CA ARG A 59 11.39 5.22 -4.28
C ARG A 59 10.32 5.42 -5.34
N LEU A 60 9.73 4.34 -5.86
CA LEU A 60 8.61 4.44 -6.80
C LEU A 60 7.38 5.10 -6.17
N ALA A 61 7.06 4.77 -4.92
CA ALA A 61 5.99 5.42 -4.18
C ALA A 61 6.26 6.91 -4.01
N LEU A 62 7.48 7.28 -3.59
CA LEU A 62 7.87 8.68 -3.42
C LEU A 62 7.73 9.48 -4.73
N LEU A 63 8.16 8.91 -5.86
CA LEU A 63 7.99 9.54 -7.18
C LEU A 63 6.52 9.90 -7.46
N TRP A 64 5.60 8.98 -7.19
CA TRP A 64 4.16 9.23 -7.38
C TRP A 64 3.59 10.18 -6.35
N MET A 65 4.03 10.11 -5.10
CA MET A 65 3.64 11.06 -4.06
C MET A 65 4.08 12.49 -4.41
N GLU A 66 5.24 12.68 -5.04
CA GLU A 66 5.71 14.00 -5.49
C GLU A 66 4.86 14.54 -6.66
N ARG A 67 4.51 13.68 -7.62
CA ARG A 67 3.59 14.06 -8.72
C ARG A 67 2.19 14.43 -8.24
N LEU A 68 1.79 13.88 -7.10
CA LEU A 68 0.45 14.02 -6.52
C LEU A 68 0.47 14.89 -5.25
N GLU A 69 1.54 15.67 -5.01
CA GLU A 69 1.76 16.40 -3.75
C GLU A 69 0.57 17.28 -3.36
N ARG A 70 -0.11 17.89 -4.34
CA ARG A 70 -1.29 18.74 -4.11
C ARG A 70 -2.45 18.01 -3.41
N PHE A 71 -2.48 16.67 -3.48
CA PHE A 71 -3.49 15.82 -2.86
C PHE A 71 -3.05 15.19 -1.54
N ARG A 72 -1.98 15.71 -0.93
CA ARG A 72 -1.50 15.31 0.40
C ARG A 72 -1.35 13.78 0.51
N PRO A 73 -0.57 13.14 -0.38
CA PRO A 73 -0.53 11.69 -0.48
C PRO A 73 0.14 11.07 0.75
N HIS A 74 -0.43 9.95 1.21
CA HIS A 74 0.11 9.17 2.32
C HIS A 74 0.31 7.71 1.91
N LEU A 75 1.54 7.22 2.05
CA LEU A 75 1.90 5.84 1.77
C LEU A 75 1.40 4.91 2.88
N SER A 76 0.76 3.82 2.50
CA SER A 76 0.17 2.83 3.41
C SER A 76 0.51 1.39 2.99
N GLY A 77 0.02 0.40 3.75
CA GLY A 77 0.16 -1.01 3.39
C GLY A 77 1.58 -1.55 3.56
N ALA A 78 1.90 -2.62 2.82
CA ALA A 78 3.15 -3.37 2.99
C ALA A 78 4.41 -2.51 2.75
N VAL A 79 4.37 -1.58 1.80
CA VAL A 79 5.50 -0.69 1.46
C VAL A 79 5.79 0.29 2.60
N TRP A 80 4.74 0.79 3.27
CA TRP A 80 4.88 1.60 4.47
C TRP A 80 5.41 0.77 5.65
N HIS A 81 4.73 -0.34 5.97
CA HIS A 81 5.05 -1.19 7.12
C HIS A 81 6.36 -1.97 6.98
N GLY A 82 6.98 -1.97 5.80
CA GLY A 82 8.28 -2.58 5.57
C GLY A 82 8.22 -4.09 5.33
N THR A 83 7.06 -4.61 4.92
CA THR A 83 6.84 -6.03 4.59
C THR A 83 6.65 -6.27 3.10
N ALA A 84 6.78 -5.24 2.27
CA ALA A 84 6.66 -5.38 0.82
C ALA A 84 7.82 -6.18 0.22
N THR A 85 7.51 -6.98 -0.78
CA THR A 85 8.43 -7.65 -1.72
C THR A 85 8.16 -7.16 -3.14
N ARG A 86 8.93 -7.59 -4.13
CA ARG A 86 8.73 -7.21 -5.54
C ARG A 86 7.32 -7.49 -6.09
N LEU A 87 6.55 -8.36 -5.44
CA LEU A 87 5.18 -8.71 -5.81
C LEU A 87 4.12 -7.83 -5.14
N SER A 88 4.53 -6.87 -4.31
CA SER A 88 3.62 -5.99 -3.57
C SER A 88 3.27 -4.75 -4.39
N ASP A 89 2.00 -4.40 -4.39
CA ASP A 89 1.52 -3.14 -4.96
C ASP A 89 1.71 -1.96 -4.00
N ILE A 90 1.66 -0.76 -4.55
CA ILE A 90 1.77 0.50 -3.82
C ILE A 90 0.37 1.06 -3.55
N TYR A 91 0.10 1.39 -2.29
CA TYR A 91 -1.18 1.95 -1.85
C TYR A 91 -1.00 3.36 -1.28
N LEU A 92 -1.53 4.35 -2.00
CA LEU A 92 -1.52 5.76 -1.60
C LEU A 92 -2.92 6.20 -1.19
N GLN A 93 -3.03 6.83 -0.02
CA GLN A 93 -4.24 7.52 0.41
C GLN A 93 -4.09 8.99 0.00
N LEU A 94 -5.01 9.50 -0.80
CA LEU A 94 -5.06 10.91 -1.20
C LEU A 94 -6.16 11.61 -0.39
N PHE A 95 -5.89 12.84 0.03
CA PHE A 95 -6.82 13.67 0.79
C PHE A 95 -7.05 14.98 0.03
N CYS A 96 -8.20 15.04 -0.64
CA CYS A 96 -8.54 16.05 -1.63
C CYS A 96 -9.67 16.94 -1.11
N GLU A 97 -9.65 18.22 -1.50
CA GLU A 97 -10.82 19.11 -1.30
C GLU A 97 -11.92 18.85 -2.34
N ASP A 98 -11.53 18.32 -3.51
CA ASP A 98 -12.42 17.85 -4.56
C ASP A 98 -11.94 16.48 -5.02
N GLU A 99 -12.73 15.43 -4.76
CA GLU A 99 -12.40 14.05 -5.12
C GLU A 99 -12.18 13.85 -6.63
N LYS A 100 -12.85 14.65 -7.48
CA LYS A 100 -12.70 14.53 -8.95
C LYS A 100 -11.39 15.09 -9.47
N SER A 101 -10.75 15.97 -8.70
CA SER A 101 -9.51 16.62 -9.12
C SER A 101 -8.32 15.65 -9.24
N ALA A 102 -8.34 14.50 -8.53
CA ALA A 102 -7.33 13.46 -8.62
C ALA A 102 -7.41 12.68 -9.95
N GLU A 103 -8.63 12.39 -10.43
CA GLU A 103 -8.84 11.75 -11.73
C GLU A 103 -8.35 12.64 -12.88
N ILE A 104 -8.67 13.94 -12.82
CA ILE A 104 -8.25 14.93 -13.83
C ILE A 104 -6.71 15.01 -13.90
N GLU A 105 -6.03 15.01 -12.75
CA GLU A 105 -4.56 15.03 -12.75
C GLU A 105 -3.94 13.81 -13.45
N LEU A 106 -4.51 12.61 -13.25
CA LEU A 106 -4.02 11.42 -13.95
C LEU A 106 -4.23 11.54 -15.46
N ILE A 107 -5.35 12.10 -15.91
CA ILE A 107 -5.63 12.35 -17.33
C ILE A 107 -4.61 13.35 -17.90
N ASP A 108 -4.36 14.46 -17.21
CA ASP A 108 -3.42 15.50 -17.64
C ASP A 108 -1.98 14.96 -17.72
N GLN A 109 -1.61 14.04 -16.83
CA GLN A 109 -0.33 13.32 -16.86
C GLN A 109 -0.28 12.18 -17.89
N GLY A 110 -1.37 11.92 -18.63
CA GLY A 110 -1.46 10.86 -19.63
C GLY A 110 -1.43 9.45 -19.04
N VAL A 111 -1.86 9.29 -17.78
CA VAL A 111 -1.87 8.02 -17.06
C VAL A 111 -3.17 7.27 -17.33
N ALA A 112 -3.07 6.11 -17.98
CA ALA A 112 -4.21 5.22 -18.13
C ALA A 112 -4.52 4.53 -16.79
N TYR A 113 -5.70 4.77 -16.23
CA TYR A 113 -6.14 4.22 -14.95
C TYR A 113 -7.48 3.48 -15.07
N GLN A 114 -7.75 2.63 -14.09
CA GLN A 114 -9.01 1.93 -13.91
C GLN A 114 -9.66 2.39 -12.59
N PRO A 115 -10.82 3.07 -12.64
CA PRO A 115 -11.56 3.45 -11.45
C PRO A 115 -12.36 2.25 -10.89
N ARG A 116 -12.51 2.22 -9.58
CA ARG A 116 -13.34 1.26 -8.84
C ARG A 116 -13.77 1.88 -7.52
N THR A 117 -15.00 1.61 -7.10
CA THR A 117 -15.43 1.96 -5.75
C THR A 117 -14.96 0.88 -4.77
N VAL A 118 -14.34 1.28 -3.66
CA VAL A 118 -13.81 0.39 -2.61
C VAL A 118 -14.22 0.87 -1.23
N THR A 119 -14.08 0.01 -0.23
CA THR A 119 -14.24 0.43 1.17
C THR A 119 -13.02 1.25 1.61
N GLY A 120 -13.25 2.52 1.94
CA GLY A 120 -12.25 3.46 2.44
C GLY A 120 -11.97 3.30 3.94
N LEU A 121 -11.28 4.30 4.49
CA LEU A 121 -10.71 4.24 5.84
C LEU A 121 -11.76 4.23 6.95
N HIS A 122 -12.84 4.98 6.74
CA HIS A 122 -13.95 5.09 7.68
C HIS A 122 -15.06 4.09 7.41
N ARG A 123 -14.77 3.03 6.63
CA ARG A 123 -15.74 2.04 6.12
C ARG A 123 -16.78 2.60 5.14
N GLU A 124 -16.62 3.86 4.76
CA GLU A 124 -17.40 4.50 3.70
C GLU A 124 -16.83 4.16 2.32
N PRO A 125 -17.66 4.15 1.27
CA PRO A 125 -17.20 3.93 -0.09
C PRO A 125 -16.34 5.10 -0.58
N VAL A 126 -15.23 4.79 -1.24
CA VAL A 126 -14.32 5.78 -1.85
C VAL A 126 -13.91 5.32 -3.25
N GLU A 127 -13.53 6.28 -4.09
CA GLU A 127 -12.98 5.96 -5.41
C GLU A 127 -11.51 5.53 -5.29
N ALA A 128 -11.20 4.43 -5.96
CA ALA A 128 -9.84 3.92 -6.10
C ALA A 128 -9.42 3.93 -7.57
N LEU A 129 -8.37 4.69 -7.85
CA LEU A 129 -7.78 4.84 -9.18
C LEU A 129 -6.56 3.94 -9.26
N SER A 130 -6.66 2.88 -10.07
CA SER A 130 -5.62 1.84 -10.14
C SER A 130 -4.92 1.88 -11.49
N PHE A 131 -3.60 1.89 -11.50
CA PHE A 131 -2.80 1.85 -12.71
C PHE A 131 -1.49 1.09 -12.47
N HIS A 132 -0.70 0.94 -13.51
CA HIS A 132 0.56 0.22 -13.48
C HIS A 132 1.71 1.18 -13.77
N ALA A 133 2.78 1.11 -12.98
CA ALA A 133 3.95 1.95 -13.14
C ALA A 133 5.24 1.10 -13.23
N PRO A 134 6.15 1.40 -14.17
CA PRO A 134 7.41 0.67 -14.29
C PRO A 134 8.34 1.00 -13.11
N CYS A 135 8.82 -0.04 -12.42
CA CYS A 135 9.88 0.04 -11.42
C CYS A 135 11.21 -0.41 -12.05
N ARG A 136 12.02 0.54 -12.51
CA ARG A 136 13.28 0.22 -13.21
C ARG A 136 14.28 -0.54 -12.37
N GLU A 137 14.35 -0.26 -11.07
CA GLU A 137 15.24 -0.94 -10.12
C GLU A 137 14.89 -2.42 -9.97
N LEU A 138 13.61 -2.78 -10.09
CA LEU A 138 13.14 -4.16 -10.03
C LEU A 138 13.06 -4.84 -11.40
N GLY A 139 13.03 -4.06 -12.49
CA GLY A 139 12.72 -4.58 -13.82
C GLY A 139 11.26 -5.03 -13.97
N GLU A 140 10.37 -4.55 -13.09
CA GLU A 140 8.99 -4.99 -12.97
C GLU A 140 8.00 -3.85 -13.23
N THR A 141 6.75 -4.21 -13.47
CA THR A 141 5.63 -3.26 -13.50
C THR A 141 4.79 -3.44 -12.25
N ILE A 142 4.67 -2.39 -11.43
CA ILE A 142 4.05 -2.42 -10.11
C ILE A 142 2.67 -1.77 -10.17
N GLY A 143 1.68 -2.39 -9.52
CA GLY A 143 0.37 -1.78 -9.33
C GLY A 143 0.46 -0.59 -8.38
N VAL A 144 -0.17 0.52 -8.76
CA VAL A 144 -0.32 1.71 -7.93
C VAL A 144 -1.80 1.99 -7.77
N HIS A 145 -2.25 2.03 -6.51
CA HIS A 145 -3.64 2.23 -6.15
C HIS A 145 -3.78 3.51 -5.33
N LEU A 146 -4.49 4.48 -5.90
CA LEU A 146 -4.81 5.74 -5.23
C LEU A 146 -6.22 5.64 -4.65
N MET A 147 -6.36 5.66 -3.33
CA MET A 147 -7.66 5.76 -2.68
C MET A 147 -7.91 7.24 -2.39
N VAL A 148 -8.97 7.80 -2.97
CA VAL A 148 -9.29 9.23 -2.90
C VAL A 148 -10.29 9.45 -1.78
N HIS A 149 -9.89 10.22 -0.77
CA HIS A 149 -10.72 10.59 0.38
C HIS A 149 -10.94 12.10 0.42
N ASP A 150 -11.99 12.51 1.12
CA ASP A 150 -12.19 13.90 1.50
C ASP A 150 -11.07 14.37 2.45
N LEU A 151 -10.77 15.67 2.43
CA LEU A 151 -9.76 16.26 3.30
C LEU A 151 -10.06 16.06 4.80
N ASP A 152 -11.34 16.05 5.19
CA ASP A 152 -11.75 15.87 6.59
C ASP A 152 -11.38 14.48 7.16
N ASP A 153 -11.23 13.47 6.29
CA ASP A 153 -10.83 12.11 6.66
C ASP A 153 -9.37 12.02 7.12
N LEU A 154 -8.54 13.02 6.80
CA LEU A 154 -7.11 13.01 7.12
C LEU A 154 -6.86 12.86 8.63
N ARG A 155 -7.70 13.48 9.48
CA ARG A 155 -7.51 13.41 10.93
C ARG A 155 -7.64 11.98 11.46
N GLY A 156 -8.69 11.28 11.01
CA GLY A 156 -8.94 9.90 11.39
C GLY A 156 -7.95 8.92 10.76
N ALA A 157 -7.46 9.23 9.55
CA ALA A 157 -6.50 8.43 8.83
C ALA A 157 -5.14 8.28 9.53
N LEU A 158 -4.76 9.23 10.40
CA LEU A 158 -3.48 9.23 11.12
C LEU A 158 -3.56 8.63 12.52
N LEU A 159 -4.74 8.15 12.95
CA LEU A 159 -4.89 7.45 14.22
C LEU A 159 -3.99 6.22 14.27
N ARG A 160 -3.34 6.00 15.42
CA ARG A 160 -2.39 4.90 15.58
C ARG A 160 -3.09 3.55 15.41
N ASP A 161 -2.37 2.61 14.80
CA ASP A 161 -2.82 1.23 14.67
C ASP A 161 -2.84 0.50 16.02
N SER A 162 -3.33 -0.73 16.04
CA SER A 162 -3.36 -1.63 17.21
C SER A 162 -1.97 -1.90 17.80
N LYS A 163 -0.89 -1.73 17.01
CA LYS A 163 0.51 -1.84 17.43
C LYS A 163 1.12 -0.48 17.83
N ASN A 164 0.29 0.56 18.02
CA ASN A 164 0.68 1.91 18.39
C ASN A 164 1.60 2.61 17.37
N ARG A 165 1.57 2.20 16.09
CA ARG A 165 2.36 2.79 15.00
C ARG A 165 1.50 3.74 14.19
N THR A 166 2.15 4.65 13.46
CA THR A 166 1.47 5.42 12.42
C THR A 166 1.11 4.48 11.26
N PRO A 167 -0.17 4.38 10.85
CA PRO A 167 -0.60 3.41 9.83
C PRO A 167 -0.22 3.81 8.40
N ARG A 168 0.30 5.04 8.23
CA ARG A 168 0.74 5.62 6.97
C ARG A 168 1.68 6.81 7.23
N GLY A 169 2.39 7.23 6.20
CA GLY A 169 3.30 8.36 6.25
C GLY A 169 3.20 9.27 5.04
N ASP A 170 3.43 10.55 5.27
CA ASP A 170 3.52 11.59 4.24
C ASP A 170 4.86 11.54 3.48
N LEU A 171 5.04 12.46 2.52
CA LEU A 171 6.28 12.63 1.76
C LEU A 171 7.53 12.69 2.66
N SER A 172 7.46 13.49 3.73
CA SER A 172 8.58 13.66 4.66
C SER A 172 8.92 12.37 5.39
N ALA A 173 7.91 11.60 5.79
CA ALA A 173 8.10 10.31 6.45
C ALA A 173 8.70 9.27 5.51
N VAL A 174 8.26 9.21 4.25
CA VAL A 174 8.84 8.29 3.25
C VAL A 174 10.29 8.67 2.93
N ARG A 175 10.60 9.97 2.80
CA ARG A 175 11.99 10.43 2.62
C ARG A 175 12.91 10.02 3.77
N ARG A 176 12.43 10.09 5.03
CA ARG A 176 13.18 9.59 6.19
C ARG A 176 13.43 8.09 6.12
N LEU A 177 12.43 7.30 5.73
CA LEU A 177 12.60 5.84 5.57
C LEU A 177 13.64 5.47 4.51
N LEU A 178 13.81 6.30 3.47
CA LEU A 178 14.83 6.10 2.44
C LEU A 178 16.22 6.51 2.94
N SER A 179 16.33 7.65 3.62
CA SER A 179 17.63 8.12 4.13
C SER A 179 18.18 7.29 5.28
N GLU A 180 17.34 6.69 6.12
CA GLU A 180 17.76 5.79 7.19
C GLU A 180 18.45 4.53 6.67
N VAL A 181 18.12 4.08 5.47
CA VAL A 181 18.74 2.90 4.86
C VAL A 181 20.03 3.25 4.12
N GLU A 182 20.07 4.41 3.46
CA GLU A 182 21.29 4.90 2.79
C GLU A 182 22.43 5.21 3.76
N ASN A 183 22.11 5.46 5.03
CA ASN A 183 23.07 5.71 6.11
C ASN A 183 23.49 4.44 6.89
N ARG A 184 23.05 3.24 6.48
CA ARG A 184 23.44 1.95 7.07
C ARG A 184 24.42 1.21 6.18
#